data_AF-A0A939WHM3-F1
#
_entry.id   AF-A0A939WHM3-F1
#
_cell.length_a   1.000
_cell.length_b   1.000
_cell.length_c   1.000
_cell.angle_alpha   90.00
_cell.angle_beta   90.00
_cell.angle_gamma   90.00
#
_symmetry.space_group_name_H-M   'P 1'
#
loop_
_entity.id
_entity.type
_entity.pdbx_description
1 polymer ?
#
loop_
_entity_poly.entity_id
_entity_poly.type
_entity_poly.pdbx_seq_one_letter_code
_entity_poly.pdbx_strand_id
1 'polypeptide(L)'
;MKENIRDTFLRELDSFYSKGEMPSHVSINMRHALTEHQKRLRSKGLAYSERFEHTIDERGHEATFDFGAFQMTNATKHCNAVTDLTDGRSRLRVDDASDDVVYCHILDRAGDASYGSDAERIIACPNCGNRTAAKDAVNGCPMCGTKFKIDDLYPCVNTYYSMIFPMPKQNSVEQSMHTATIIGVAVGLITALIVGIVMAIGGYNAWIIAFAAPISGGLCGWATFLISFMIGNAVISAKGVVGVARMAADTLDMAGATSSRRKTEAAVKPFDPDFSFDIFEGKILSAIRTIAYSDDRAHCSLYAGSDDLSYMDDLVSIRYRGACRFDNAGLAGDFLQVAMTVFLDNVYYSNGQFLRRKENFQVLLVRHKAARTPVVFSAYSVNCSKCGGTFDSILSRQCPFCGNNFVLSNLDWTIVGINRTH
;
A
#
# COMPACT_ATOMS: atom_id res chain seq x y z
N MET A 1 11.54 -16.92 2.79
CA MET A 1 10.19 -17.30 2.29
C MET A 1 9.25 -16.08 2.24
N LYS A 2 9.15 -15.32 3.34
CA LYS A 2 8.26 -14.14 3.44
C LYS A 2 8.69 -12.97 2.54
N GLU A 3 10.00 -12.71 2.41
CA GLU A 3 10.55 -11.83 1.36
C GLU A 3 10.08 -12.17 -0.07
N ASN A 4 10.09 -13.45 -0.45
CA ASN A 4 9.65 -13.87 -1.78
C ASN A 4 8.14 -13.63 -1.98
N ILE A 5 7.33 -13.85 -0.93
CA ILE A 5 5.89 -13.55 -0.95
C ILE A 5 5.66 -12.04 -1.12
N ARG A 6 6.40 -11.20 -0.38
CA ARG A 6 6.38 -9.74 -0.54
C ARG A 6 6.72 -9.34 -1.98
N ASP A 7 7.86 -9.78 -2.48
CA ASP A 7 8.35 -9.37 -3.81
C ASP A 7 7.46 -9.88 -4.95
N THR A 8 6.87 -11.07 -4.78
CA THR A 8 5.89 -11.60 -5.72
C THR A 8 4.60 -10.78 -5.68
N PHE A 9 4.08 -10.47 -4.49
CA PHE A 9 2.90 -9.61 -4.34
C PHE A 9 3.09 -8.23 -4.98
N LEU A 10 4.22 -7.55 -4.72
CA LEU A 10 4.50 -6.22 -5.27
C LEU A 10 4.54 -6.22 -6.80
N ARG A 11 5.06 -7.30 -7.42
CA ARG A 11 5.10 -7.47 -8.88
C ARG A 11 3.72 -7.80 -9.45
N GLU A 12 2.97 -8.66 -8.78
CA GLU A 12 1.62 -9.07 -9.21
C GLU A 12 0.61 -7.92 -9.07
N LEU A 13 0.80 -6.99 -8.14
CA LEU A 13 -0.08 -5.83 -7.97
C LEU A 13 -0.14 -4.95 -9.22
N ASP A 14 0.99 -4.71 -9.89
CA ASP A 14 1.01 -3.98 -11.17
C ASP A 14 0.32 -4.78 -12.29
N SER A 15 0.51 -6.11 -12.31
CA SER A 15 -0.20 -7.02 -13.24
C SER A 15 -1.71 -7.01 -13.00
N PHE A 16 -2.17 -6.85 -11.75
CA PHE A 16 -3.59 -6.80 -11.42
C PHE A 16 -4.29 -5.59 -12.06
N TYR A 17 -3.69 -4.40 -11.95
CA TYR A 17 -4.30 -3.20 -12.52
C TYR A 17 -4.19 -3.14 -14.05
N SER A 18 -3.13 -3.71 -14.63
CA SER A 18 -2.91 -3.73 -16.08
C SER A 18 -3.63 -4.87 -16.80
N LYS A 19 -3.62 -6.10 -16.27
CA LYS A 19 -4.16 -7.31 -16.91
C LYS A 19 -5.42 -7.86 -16.22
N GLY A 20 -5.71 -7.45 -14.99
CA GLY A 20 -6.85 -7.97 -14.21
C GLY A 20 -6.56 -9.29 -13.48
N GLU A 21 -5.31 -9.73 -13.41
CA GLU A 21 -4.90 -10.96 -12.74
C GLU A 21 -4.76 -10.72 -11.23
N MET A 22 -5.61 -11.33 -10.41
CA MET A 22 -5.59 -11.13 -8.96
C MET A 22 -4.33 -11.75 -8.33
N PRO A 23 -3.63 -11.05 -7.42
CA PRO A 23 -2.41 -11.59 -6.84
C PRO A 23 -2.66 -12.86 -6.02
N SER A 24 -1.63 -13.71 -5.95
CA SER A 24 -1.69 -15.09 -5.46
C SER A 24 -1.75 -15.17 -3.93
N HIS A 25 -0.89 -14.43 -3.24
CA HIS A 25 -0.72 -14.46 -1.79
C HIS A 25 -1.44 -13.31 -1.07
N VAL A 26 -2.75 -13.18 -1.26
CA VAL A 26 -3.53 -12.05 -0.73
C VAL A 26 -4.67 -12.55 0.14
N SER A 27 -4.84 -11.94 1.31
CA SER A 27 -5.98 -12.21 2.19
C SER A 27 -7.31 -11.92 1.48
N ILE A 28 -8.38 -12.59 1.86
CA ILE A 28 -9.68 -12.40 1.19
C ILE A 28 -10.17 -10.94 1.34
N ASN A 29 -9.92 -10.32 2.50
CA ASN A 29 -10.22 -8.91 2.75
C ASN A 29 -9.50 -7.94 1.80
N MET A 30 -8.21 -8.20 1.54
CA MET A 30 -7.44 -7.38 0.60
C MET A 30 -7.88 -7.63 -0.84
N ARG A 31 -8.15 -8.89 -1.21
CA ARG A 31 -8.69 -9.25 -2.54
C ARG A 31 -10.01 -8.52 -2.82
N HIS A 32 -10.86 -8.41 -1.79
CA HIS A 32 -12.08 -7.62 -1.86
C HIS A 32 -11.81 -6.13 -2.06
N ALA A 33 -10.96 -5.53 -1.23
CA ALA A 33 -10.61 -4.11 -1.32
C ALA A 33 -10.00 -3.75 -2.69
N LEU A 34 -9.15 -4.60 -3.25
CA LEU A 34 -8.57 -4.44 -4.59
C LEU A 34 -9.64 -4.52 -5.70
N THR A 35 -10.61 -5.43 -5.55
CA THR A 35 -11.71 -5.58 -6.51
C THR A 35 -12.61 -4.35 -6.54
N GLU A 36 -13.01 -3.84 -5.37
CA GLU A 36 -13.81 -2.61 -5.26
C GLU A 36 -13.05 -1.38 -5.77
N HIS A 37 -11.75 -1.29 -5.49
CA HIS A 37 -10.90 -0.24 -6.03
C HIS A 37 -10.85 -0.28 -7.57
N GLN A 38 -10.64 -1.46 -8.15
CA GLN A 38 -10.63 -1.62 -9.61
C GLN A 38 -11.99 -1.27 -10.25
N LYS A 39 -13.11 -1.64 -9.61
CA LYS A 39 -14.45 -1.24 -10.06
C LYS A 39 -14.60 0.28 -10.06
N ARG A 40 -14.20 0.96 -8.98
CA ARG A 40 -14.23 2.43 -8.84
C ARG A 40 -13.40 3.13 -9.92
N LEU A 41 -12.21 2.62 -10.21
CA LEU A 41 -11.35 3.17 -11.27
C LEU A 41 -11.99 3.01 -12.65
N ARG A 42 -12.55 1.82 -12.94
CA ARG A 42 -13.23 1.55 -14.21
C ARG A 42 -14.50 2.39 -14.37
N SER A 43 -15.30 2.58 -13.33
CA SER A 43 -16.52 3.39 -13.39
C SER A 43 -16.22 4.86 -13.67
N LYS A 44 -15.08 5.36 -13.22
CA LYS A 44 -14.57 6.71 -13.53
C LYS A 44 -13.70 6.78 -14.80
N GLY A 45 -13.48 5.67 -15.51
CA GLY A 45 -12.68 5.63 -16.74
C GLY A 45 -11.19 5.91 -16.53
N LEU A 46 -10.67 5.60 -15.34
CA LEU A 46 -9.28 5.90 -14.95
C LEU A 46 -8.37 4.68 -15.16
N ALA A 47 -7.18 4.92 -15.70
CA ALA A 47 -6.09 3.97 -15.65
C ALA A 47 -5.21 4.25 -14.43
N TYR A 48 -4.91 3.19 -13.70
CA TYR A 48 -4.08 3.21 -12.50
C TYR A 48 -2.90 2.25 -12.69
N SER A 49 -1.71 2.67 -12.31
CA SER A 49 -0.55 1.78 -12.18
C SER A 49 0.24 2.13 -10.93
N GLU A 50 0.66 1.11 -10.20
CA GLU A 50 1.46 1.24 -8.99
C GLU A 50 2.73 0.41 -9.18
N ARG A 51 3.86 1.10 -9.32
CA ARG A 51 5.17 0.48 -9.57
C ARG A 51 6.08 0.68 -8.37
N PHE A 52 6.84 -0.37 -8.04
CA PHE A 52 7.85 -0.35 -7.01
C PHE A 52 9.22 -0.47 -7.66
N GLU A 53 9.90 0.66 -7.86
CA GLU A 53 11.22 0.71 -8.51
C GLU A 53 12.33 0.43 -7.49
N HIS A 54 13.41 -0.21 -7.93
CA HIS A 54 14.53 -0.63 -7.07
C HIS A 54 15.36 0.57 -6.54
N THR A 55 15.98 0.39 -5.38
CA THR A 55 16.86 1.37 -4.71
C THR A 55 18.21 0.75 -4.31
N ILE A 56 19.22 1.58 -3.99
CA ILE A 56 20.60 1.16 -3.65
C ILE A 56 20.64 0.28 -2.40
N ASP A 57 19.81 0.61 -1.41
CA ASP A 57 19.63 -0.20 -0.22
C ASP A 57 18.38 -1.04 -0.45
N GLU A 58 18.54 -2.33 -0.73
CA GLU A 58 17.43 -3.29 -0.81
C GLU A 58 17.21 -4.00 0.53
N ARG A 59 17.85 -3.53 1.62
CA ARG A 59 17.76 -4.20 2.92
C ARG A 59 16.31 -4.38 3.32
N GLY A 60 15.84 -5.62 3.22
CA GLY A 60 14.61 -6.05 3.83
C GLY A 60 14.83 -6.17 5.32
N HIS A 61 13.84 -5.77 6.10
CA HIS A 61 13.74 -6.20 7.47
C HIS A 61 12.50 -7.07 7.63
N GLU A 62 12.67 -8.20 8.29
CA GLU A 62 11.57 -9.06 8.70
C GLU A 62 11.47 -8.99 10.22
N ALA A 63 10.33 -8.53 10.73
CA ALA A 63 10.01 -8.63 12.15
C ALA A 63 8.80 -9.55 12.31
N THR A 64 9.02 -10.73 12.88
CA THR A 64 7.95 -11.70 13.14
C THR A 64 7.47 -11.59 14.57
N PHE A 65 6.16 -11.49 14.73
CA PHE A 65 5.45 -11.44 16.00
C PHE A 65 4.57 -12.67 16.12
N ASP A 66 4.77 -13.45 17.20
CA ASP A 66 3.99 -14.64 17.48
C ASP A 66 2.84 -14.30 18.44
N PHE A 67 1.63 -14.66 18.04
CA PHE A 67 0.41 -14.46 18.82
C PHE A 67 -0.24 -15.79 19.21
N GLY A 68 0.54 -16.87 19.23
CA GLY A 68 0.13 -18.22 19.61
C GLY A 68 -0.51 -19.00 18.46
N ALA A 69 -1.60 -18.49 17.91
CA ALA A 69 -2.31 -19.16 16.82
C ALA A 69 -1.87 -18.74 15.41
N PHE A 70 -1.26 -17.56 15.31
CA PHE A 70 -0.76 -17.01 14.07
C PHE A 70 0.54 -16.25 14.31
N GLN A 71 1.36 -16.19 13.28
CA GLN A 71 2.57 -15.40 13.22
C GLN A 71 2.38 -14.29 12.20
N MET A 72 2.59 -13.05 12.61
CA MET A 72 2.60 -11.90 11.70
C MET A 72 4.05 -11.53 11.41
N THR A 73 4.44 -11.54 10.15
CA THR A 73 5.73 -11.06 9.70
C THR A 73 5.56 -9.71 9.00
N ASN A 74 6.16 -8.67 9.57
CA ASN A 74 6.30 -7.38 8.92
C ASN A 74 7.53 -7.45 8.01
N ALA A 75 7.29 -7.64 6.70
CA ALA A 75 8.33 -7.64 5.68
C ALA A 75 8.42 -6.25 5.07
N THR A 76 9.54 -5.56 5.32
CA THR A 76 9.80 -4.24 4.77
C THR A 76 10.69 -4.32 3.54
N LYS A 77 10.54 -3.39 2.61
CA LYS A 77 11.47 -3.23 1.48
C LYS A 77 11.64 -1.76 1.15
N HIS A 78 12.89 -1.33 1.08
CA HIS A 78 13.24 -0.05 0.49
C HIS A 78 13.01 -0.13 -1.03
N CYS A 79 12.13 0.73 -1.54
CA CYS A 79 11.80 0.84 -2.95
C CYS A 79 11.09 2.16 -3.22
N ASN A 80 11.07 2.60 -4.48
CA ASN A 80 10.38 3.81 -4.88
C ASN A 80 8.95 3.49 -5.31
N ALA A 81 7.96 3.92 -4.54
CA ALA A 81 6.56 3.69 -4.83
C ALA A 81 6.02 4.78 -5.75
N VAL A 82 5.89 4.47 -7.03
CA VAL A 82 5.37 5.38 -8.05
C VAL A 82 3.92 5.02 -8.36
N THR A 83 3.01 5.94 -8.06
CA THR A 83 1.60 5.81 -8.44
C THR A 83 1.30 6.73 -9.62
N ASP A 84 0.77 6.17 -10.70
CA ASP A 84 0.31 6.91 -11.87
C ASP A 84 -1.20 6.72 -12.04
N LEU A 85 -1.91 7.84 -12.10
CA LEU A 85 -3.34 7.92 -12.38
C LEU A 85 -3.54 8.77 -13.64
N THR A 86 -4.32 8.28 -14.60
CA THR A 86 -4.62 9.02 -15.83
C THR A 86 -6.04 8.78 -16.29
N ASP A 87 -6.70 9.82 -16.79
CA ASP A 87 -7.99 9.75 -17.50
C ASP A 87 -7.81 9.83 -19.03
N GLY A 88 -6.56 9.84 -19.51
CA GLY A 88 -6.18 10.04 -20.92
C GLY A 88 -5.95 11.49 -21.33
N ARG A 89 -6.41 12.49 -20.54
CA ARG A 89 -6.21 13.93 -20.76
C ARG A 89 -5.36 14.56 -19.64
N SER A 90 -5.71 14.26 -18.40
CA SER A 90 -5.02 14.64 -17.18
C SER A 90 -4.28 13.42 -16.61
N ARG A 91 -3.10 13.68 -16.04
CA ARG A 91 -2.28 12.65 -15.38
C ARG A 91 -1.82 13.18 -14.04
N LEU A 92 -2.02 12.39 -12.99
CA LEU A 92 -1.36 12.57 -11.71
C LEU A 92 -0.30 11.48 -11.56
N ARG A 93 0.97 11.91 -11.52
CA ARG A 93 2.09 11.06 -11.12
C ARG A 93 2.47 11.42 -9.69
N VAL A 94 2.25 10.49 -8.77
CA VAL A 94 2.72 10.59 -7.39
C VAL A 94 4.04 9.84 -7.29
N ASP A 95 5.11 10.62 -7.31
CA ASP A 95 6.50 10.17 -7.30
C ASP A 95 7.26 11.12 -6.39
N ASP A 96 7.41 10.72 -5.12
CA ASP A 96 8.06 11.57 -4.12
C ASP A 96 9.57 11.69 -4.43
N ALA A 97 10.19 12.82 -4.11
CA ALA A 97 11.60 13.07 -4.49
C ALA A 97 12.60 12.20 -3.68
N SER A 98 12.10 11.55 -2.64
CA SER A 98 12.84 10.73 -1.70
C SER A 98 12.46 9.27 -1.88
N ASP A 99 13.31 8.37 -1.39
CA ASP A 99 13.05 6.94 -1.40
C ASP A 99 11.83 6.60 -0.54
N ASP A 100 11.19 5.45 -0.78
CA ASP A 100 10.11 4.96 0.07
C ASP A 100 10.51 3.62 0.73
N VAL A 101 9.80 3.28 1.80
CA VAL A 101 9.82 1.95 2.41
C VAL A 101 8.41 1.40 2.35
N VAL A 102 8.26 0.25 1.69
CA VAL A 102 7.01 -0.49 1.64
C VAL A 102 6.99 -1.49 2.78
N TYR A 103 5.91 -1.46 3.54
CA TYR A 103 5.60 -2.40 4.60
C TYR A 103 4.54 -3.36 4.09
N CYS A 104 4.81 -4.67 4.19
CA CYS A 104 3.83 -5.72 3.93
C CYS A 104 3.62 -6.53 5.21
N HIS A 105 2.39 -6.55 5.73
CA HIS A 105 2.03 -7.39 6.86
C HIS A 105 1.61 -8.76 6.30
N ILE A 106 2.47 -9.76 6.49
CA ILE A 106 2.22 -11.13 6.05
C ILE A 106 1.73 -11.92 7.25
N LEU A 107 0.57 -12.54 7.13
CA LEU A 107 0.04 -13.43 8.15
C LEU A 107 0.41 -14.87 7.80
N ASP A 108 0.72 -15.64 8.83
CA ASP A 108 0.97 -17.07 8.80
C ASP A 108 0.23 -17.74 9.97
N ARG A 109 -0.09 -19.02 9.84
CA ARG A 109 -0.76 -19.77 10.90
C ARG A 109 0.25 -20.67 11.62
N ALA A 110 0.17 -20.71 12.95
CA ALA A 110 1.03 -21.57 13.74
C ALA A 110 0.71 -23.05 13.46
N GLY A 111 1.69 -23.80 12.91
CA GLY A 111 1.57 -25.22 12.58
C GLY A 111 1.57 -25.56 11.07
N ASP A 112 1.34 -24.58 10.19
CA ASP A 112 1.22 -24.82 8.74
C ASP A 112 2.57 -24.94 8.00
N ALA A 113 3.70 -24.75 8.69
CA ALA A 113 5.04 -25.02 8.14
C ALA A 113 5.25 -26.49 7.69
N SER A 114 4.31 -27.39 8.01
CA SER A 114 4.31 -28.81 7.68
C SER A 114 3.32 -29.23 6.58
N TYR A 115 2.45 -28.32 6.12
CA TYR A 115 1.54 -28.57 4.99
C TYR A 115 2.00 -27.76 3.78
N GLY A 116 2.36 -28.45 2.70
CA GLY A 116 2.70 -27.80 1.43
C GLY A 116 1.58 -26.86 0.97
N SER A 117 1.94 -25.86 0.16
CA SER A 117 1.08 -24.76 -0.31
C SER A 117 -0.43 -25.07 -0.31
N ASP A 118 -1.17 -24.56 0.69
CA ASP A 118 -2.63 -24.74 0.85
C ASP A 118 -3.43 -24.30 -0.38
N ALA A 119 -2.82 -23.56 -1.31
CA ALA A 119 -3.38 -23.19 -2.61
C ALA A 119 -3.81 -24.39 -3.48
N GLU A 120 -3.16 -25.56 -3.32
CA GLU A 120 -3.48 -26.79 -4.06
C GLU A 120 -4.40 -27.74 -3.29
N ARG A 121 -4.76 -27.40 -2.05
CA ARG A 121 -5.68 -28.21 -1.23
C ARG A 121 -7.02 -28.36 -1.95
N ILE A 122 -7.42 -29.60 -2.24
CA ILE A 122 -8.71 -29.88 -2.86
C ILE A 122 -9.79 -29.77 -1.79
N ILE A 123 -10.74 -28.86 -1.99
CA ILE A 123 -11.92 -28.68 -1.15
C ILE A 123 -13.15 -29.18 -1.91
N ALA A 124 -14.02 -29.90 -1.19
CA ALA A 124 -15.31 -30.32 -1.71
C ALA A 124 -16.38 -29.27 -1.36
N CYS A 125 -17.14 -28.82 -2.35
CA CYS A 125 -18.24 -27.89 -2.12
C CYS A 125 -19.32 -28.57 -1.25
N PRO A 126 -19.74 -27.96 -0.13
CA PRO A 126 -20.75 -28.54 0.76
C PRO A 126 -22.15 -28.60 0.13
N ASN A 127 -22.41 -27.82 -0.92
CA ASN A 127 -23.71 -27.81 -1.58
C ASN A 127 -23.80 -28.80 -2.76
N CYS A 128 -22.82 -28.80 -3.67
CA CYS A 128 -22.88 -29.64 -4.87
C CYS A 128 -21.85 -30.78 -4.91
N GLY A 129 -20.98 -30.92 -3.91
CA GLY A 129 -19.95 -31.95 -3.86
C GLY A 129 -18.78 -31.76 -4.83
N ASN A 130 -18.77 -30.69 -5.64
CA ASN A 130 -17.70 -30.44 -6.60
C ASN A 130 -16.34 -30.27 -5.91
N ARG A 131 -15.31 -30.94 -6.42
CA ARG A 131 -13.94 -30.93 -5.89
C ARG A 131 -13.10 -29.94 -6.66
N THR A 132 -12.65 -28.90 -6.00
CA THR A 132 -11.87 -27.81 -6.62
C THR A 132 -10.70 -27.43 -5.73
N ALA A 133 -9.63 -26.90 -6.33
CA ALA A 133 -8.55 -26.34 -5.54
C ALA A 133 -9.06 -25.17 -4.70
N ALA A 134 -8.52 -25.00 -3.49
CA ALA A 134 -8.92 -23.95 -2.55
C ALA A 134 -8.84 -22.56 -3.19
N LYS A 135 -7.79 -22.31 -4.01
CA LYS A 135 -7.61 -21.07 -4.78
C LYS A 135 -8.76 -20.72 -5.72
N ASP A 136 -9.39 -21.73 -6.32
CA ASP A 136 -10.47 -21.54 -7.31
C ASP A 136 -11.83 -21.43 -6.63
N ALA A 137 -11.93 -21.87 -5.37
CA ALA A 137 -13.15 -21.83 -4.59
C ALA A 137 -13.30 -20.55 -3.74
N VAL A 138 -12.27 -19.69 -3.66
CA VAL A 138 -12.27 -18.44 -2.85
C VAL A 138 -13.46 -17.54 -3.16
N ASN A 139 -13.87 -17.46 -4.43
CA ASN A 139 -15.00 -16.64 -4.87
C ASN A 139 -16.35 -17.40 -4.86
N GLY A 140 -16.35 -18.64 -4.36
CA GLY A 140 -17.47 -19.58 -4.43
C GLY A 140 -17.16 -20.78 -5.31
N CYS A 141 -18.00 -21.82 -5.24
CA CYS A 141 -17.84 -23.01 -6.06
C CYS A 141 -17.98 -22.66 -7.55
N PRO A 142 -17.04 -23.05 -8.44
CA PRO A 142 -17.14 -22.77 -9.87
C PRO A 142 -18.31 -23.50 -10.56
N MET A 143 -18.87 -24.55 -9.94
CA MET A 143 -19.98 -25.31 -10.52
C MET A 143 -21.36 -24.79 -10.11
N CYS A 144 -21.57 -24.43 -8.85
CA CYS A 144 -22.88 -24.03 -8.35
C CYS A 144 -22.93 -22.59 -7.77
N GLY A 145 -21.82 -21.87 -7.82
CA GLY A 145 -21.70 -20.51 -7.29
C GLY A 145 -21.84 -20.40 -5.77
N THR A 146 -21.97 -21.51 -5.04
CA THR A 146 -22.16 -21.47 -3.59
C THR A 146 -20.88 -21.01 -2.91
N LYS A 147 -20.98 -19.93 -2.13
CA LYS A 147 -19.90 -19.45 -1.26
C LYS A 147 -19.93 -20.24 0.04
N PHE A 148 -18.78 -20.73 0.48
CA PHE A 148 -18.63 -21.50 1.71
C PHE A 148 -17.35 -21.09 2.44
N LYS A 149 -17.24 -21.47 3.71
CA LYS A 149 -16.09 -21.12 4.56
C LYS A 149 -14.82 -21.75 3.99
N ILE A 150 -13.91 -20.91 3.52
CA ILE A 150 -12.57 -21.31 3.12
C ILE A 150 -11.62 -20.51 4.01
N ASP A 151 -10.71 -21.23 4.68
CA ASP A 151 -9.63 -20.60 5.44
C ASP A 151 -8.76 -19.79 4.48
N ASP A 152 -8.23 -18.65 4.94
CA ASP A 152 -7.32 -17.87 4.12
C ASP A 152 -6.18 -18.76 3.63
N LEU A 153 -5.73 -18.54 2.39
CA LEU A 153 -4.59 -19.23 1.82
C LEU A 153 -3.33 -18.67 2.47
N TYR A 154 -2.94 -19.24 3.61
CA TYR A 154 -1.72 -18.88 4.28
C TYR A 154 -0.50 -19.44 3.53
N PRO A 155 0.62 -18.71 3.52
CA PRO A 155 0.78 -17.33 4.01
C PRO A 155 0.18 -16.28 3.08
N CYS A 156 -0.43 -15.23 3.65
CA CYS A 156 -1.14 -14.20 2.89
C CYS A 156 -0.74 -12.77 3.30
N VAL A 157 -0.79 -11.84 2.35
CA VAL A 157 -0.63 -10.39 2.60
C VAL A 157 -1.95 -9.82 3.09
N ASN A 158 -1.95 -9.30 4.32
CA ASN A 158 -3.14 -8.71 4.96
C ASN A 158 -3.27 -7.21 4.64
N THR A 159 -2.17 -6.46 4.75
CA THR A 159 -2.12 -5.04 4.42
C THR A 159 -0.76 -4.64 3.86
N TYR A 160 -0.75 -3.58 3.05
CA TYR A 160 0.47 -2.93 2.57
C TYR A 160 0.32 -1.41 2.60
N TYR A 161 1.43 -0.72 2.83
CA TYR A 161 1.54 0.74 2.76
C TYR A 161 3.00 1.16 2.51
N SER A 162 3.17 2.36 1.95
CA SER A 162 4.48 2.98 1.75
C SER A 162 4.67 4.20 2.65
N MET A 163 5.87 4.35 3.19
CA MET A 163 6.29 5.54 3.94
C MET A 163 7.50 6.18 3.27
N ILE A 164 7.60 7.50 3.35
CA ILE A 164 8.75 8.25 2.83
C ILE A 164 9.97 7.96 3.70
N PHE A 165 11.08 7.62 3.06
CA PHE A 165 12.41 7.53 3.65
C PHE A 165 13.27 8.70 3.15
N PRO A 166 13.96 9.45 4.03
CA PRO A 166 14.59 10.72 3.66
C PRO A 166 15.94 10.54 2.94
N MET A 167 16.02 9.64 1.96
CA MET A 167 17.17 9.50 1.05
C MET A 167 16.80 9.90 -0.37
N PRO A 168 17.71 10.52 -1.14
CA PRO A 168 17.46 10.87 -2.52
C PRO A 168 17.56 9.64 -3.44
N LYS A 169 16.71 9.62 -4.49
CA LYS A 169 16.62 8.51 -5.44
C LYS A 169 17.93 8.22 -6.18
N GLN A 170 18.23 6.92 -6.34
CA GLN A 170 19.38 6.43 -7.12
C GLN A 170 19.44 7.04 -8.52
N ASN A 171 18.31 6.99 -9.24
CA ASN A 171 18.23 7.52 -10.60
C ASN A 171 18.62 9.00 -10.66
N SER A 172 18.33 9.79 -9.62
CA SER A 172 18.76 11.19 -9.58
C SER A 172 20.28 11.33 -9.40
N VAL A 173 20.90 10.45 -8.60
CA VAL A 173 22.36 10.44 -8.41
C VAL A 173 23.06 9.98 -9.69
N GLU A 174 22.60 8.89 -10.28
CA GLU A 174 23.15 8.33 -11.52
C GLU A 174 22.98 9.30 -12.69
N GLN A 175 21.79 9.90 -12.84
CA GLN A 175 21.53 10.91 -13.86
C GLN A 175 22.43 12.14 -13.67
N SER A 176 22.64 12.58 -12.43
CA SER A 176 23.57 13.68 -12.13
C SER A 176 25.01 13.34 -12.53
N MET A 177 25.47 12.13 -12.21
CA MET A 177 26.81 11.66 -12.57
C MET A 177 26.99 11.52 -14.09
N HIS A 178 25.99 10.97 -14.77
CA HIS A 178 26.01 10.81 -16.23
C HIS A 178 25.99 12.17 -16.94
N THR A 179 25.15 13.10 -16.47
CA THR A 179 25.05 14.46 -17.02
C THR A 179 26.35 15.24 -16.82
N ALA A 180 26.97 15.15 -15.63
CA ALA A 180 28.26 15.78 -15.37
C ALA A 180 29.38 15.24 -16.27
N THR A 181 29.42 13.92 -16.49
CA THR A 181 30.38 13.27 -17.39
C THR A 181 30.20 13.74 -18.84
N ILE A 182 28.97 13.77 -19.35
CA ILE A 182 28.69 14.25 -20.72
C ILE A 182 29.12 15.71 -20.90
N ILE A 183 28.76 16.58 -19.96
CA ILE A 183 29.12 18.01 -20.02
C ILE A 183 30.64 18.17 -19.99
N GLY A 184 31.34 17.48 -19.07
CA GLY A 184 32.80 17.53 -18.97
C GLY A 184 33.50 17.07 -20.24
N VAL A 185 33.05 15.96 -20.85
CA VAL A 185 33.61 15.46 -22.11
C VAL A 185 33.31 16.42 -23.27
N ALA A 186 32.08 16.93 -23.38
CA ALA A 186 31.70 17.86 -24.44
C ALA A 186 32.51 19.16 -24.38
N VAL A 187 32.64 19.76 -23.19
CA VAL A 187 33.45 20.97 -23.02
C VAL A 187 34.92 20.67 -23.29
N GLY A 188 35.45 19.56 -22.80
CA GLY A 188 36.85 19.16 -23.03
C GLY A 188 37.18 19.00 -24.52
N LEU A 189 36.29 18.36 -25.30
CA LEU A 189 36.43 18.21 -26.74
C LEU A 189 36.35 19.55 -27.48
N ILE A 190 35.41 20.41 -27.10
CA ILE A 190 35.26 21.76 -27.69
C ILE A 190 36.51 22.60 -27.41
N THR A 191 37.02 22.58 -26.17
CA THR A 191 38.24 23.33 -25.82
C THR A 191 39.46 22.79 -26.56
N ALA A 192 39.63 21.47 -26.67
CA ALA A 192 40.71 20.88 -27.46
C ALA A 192 40.64 21.28 -28.93
N LEU A 193 39.43 21.31 -29.51
CA LEU A 193 39.20 21.75 -30.88
C LEU A 193 39.57 23.23 -31.07
N ILE A 194 39.11 24.11 -30.17
CA ILE A 194 39.40 25.55 -30.23
C ILE A 194 40.91 25.80 -30.11
N VAL A 195 41.57 25.19 -29.12
CA VAL A 195 43.03 25.34 -28.92
C VAL A 195 43.81 24.79 -30.12
N GLY A 196 43.37 23.64 -30.67
CA GLY A 196 43.96 23.06 -31.87
C GLY A 196 43.87 23.99 -33.08
N ILE A 197 42.71 24.61 -33.31
CA ILE A 197 42.50 25.57 -34.41
C ILE A 197 43.36 26.83 -34.21
N VAL A 198 43.36 27.40 -33.00
CA VAL A 198 44.15 28.61 -32.70
C VAL A 198 45.64 28.37 -32.92
N MET A 199 46.16 27.23 -32.48
CA MET A 199 47.58 26.89 -32.67
C MET A 199 47.92 26.51 -34.11
N ALA A 200 46.98 25.94 -34.86
CA ALA A 200 47.17 25.71 -36.30
C ALA A 200 47.26 27.03 -37.09
N ILE A 201 46.41 28.01 -36.77
CA ILE A 201 46.46 29.36 -37.37
C ILE A 201 47.77 30.08 -36.98
N GLY A 202 48.25 29.89 -35.76
CA GLY A 202 49.50 30.46 -35.25
C GLY A 202 50.79 29.85 -35.83
N GLY A 203 50.70 28.84 -36.69
CA GLY A 203 51.87 28.22 -37.34
C GLY A 203 52.71 27.32 -36.42
N TYR A 204 52.14 26.83 -35.31
CA TYR A 204 52.83 25.91 -34.40
C TYR A 204 53.03 24.52 -35.05
N ASN A 205 54.12 23.84 -34.68
CA ASN A 205 54.42 22.49 -35.19
C ASN A 205 53.32 21.49 -34.79
N ALA A 206 52.93 20.60 -35.71
CA ALA A 206 51.90 19.57 -35.52
C ALA A 206 52.11 18.72 -34.25
N TRP A 207 53.35 18.41 -33.88
CA TRP A 207 53.64 17.67 -32.63
C TRP A 207 53.24 18.46 -31.38
N ILE A 208 53.46 19.78 -31.36
CA ILE A 208 53.09 20.63 -30.22
C ILE A 208 51.56 20.70 -30.09
N ILE A 209 50.86 20.82 -31.22
CA ILE A 209 49.39 20.84 -31.26
C ILE A 209 48.83 19.51 -30.74
N ALA A 210 49.39 18.38 -31.18
CA ALA A 210 48.96 17.04 -30.79
C ALA A 210 49.06 16.77 -29.28
N PHE A 211 49.97 17.42 -28.56
CA PHE A 211 50.09 17.28 -27.10
C PHE A 211 49.34 18.38 -26.34
N ALA A 212 49.44 19.64 -26.75
CA ALA A 212 48.88 20.75 -26.00
C ALA A 212 47.35 20.85 -26.10
N ALA A 213 46.75 20.52 -27.24
CA ALA A 213 45.29 20.58 -27.42
C ALA A 213 44.56 19.53 -26.55
N PRO A 214 44.98 18.25 -26.49
CA PRO A 214 44.35 17.28 -25.58
C PRO A 214 44.58 17.58 -24.10
N ILE A 215 45.75 18.10 -23.71
CA ILE A 215 46.03 18.45 -22.31
C ILE A 215 45.15 19.61 -21.84
N SER A 216 45.05 20.67 -22.64
CA SER A 216 44.19 21.82 -22.33
C SER A 216 42.70 21.43 -22.31
N GLY A 217 42.25 20.62 -23.27
CA GLY A 217 40.90 20.06 -23.27
C GLY A 217 40.63 19.16 -22.05
N GLY A 218 41.58 18.32 -21.66
CA GLY A 218 41.47 17.44 -20.49
C GLY A 218 41.34 18.21 -19.17
N LEU A 219 42.13 19.27 -18.97
CA LEU A 219 42.06 20.11 -17.77
C LEU A 219 40.75 20.91 -17.69
N CYS A 220 40.32 21.51 -18.80
CA CYS A 220 39.04 22.24 -18.85
C CYS A 220 37.83 21.30 -18.70
N GLY A 221 37.88 20.12 -19.33
CA GLY A 221 36.86 19.08 -19.17
C GLY A 221 36.77 18.55 -17.74
N TRP A 222 37.91 18.34 -17.08
CA TRP A 222 37.96 17.94 -15.67
C TRP A 222 37.39 19.02 -14.73
N ALA A 223 37.77 20.28 -14.92
CA ALA A 223 37.27 21.39 -14.11
C ALA A 223 35.74 21.54 -14.26
N THR A 224 35.22 21.44 -15.48
CA THR A 224 33.77 21.52 -15.73
C THR A 224 33.00 20.29 -15.23
N PHE A 225 33.59 19.10 -15.29
CA PHE A 225 33.06 17.90 -14.63
C PHE A 225 32.91 18.14 -13.12
N LEU A 226 33.97 18.61 -12.44
CA LEU A 226 33.93 18.87 -11.00
C LEU A 226 32.87 19.91 -10.62
N ILE A 227 32.79 21.02 -11.35
CA ILE A 227 31.77 22.05 -11.10
C ILE A 227 30.36 21.48 -11.29
N SER A 228 30.11 20.76 -12.39
CA SER A 228 28.81 20.16 -12.68
C SER A 228 28.43 19.11 -11.64
N PHE A 229 29.39 18.29 -11.20
CA PHE A 229 29.21 17.30 -10.14
C PHE A 229 28.87 17.94 -8.80
N MET A 230 29.54 19.05 -8.44
CA MET A 230 29.25 19.81 -7.21
C MET A 230 27.85 20.41 -7.23
N ILE A 231 27.43 21.02 -8.35
CA ILE A 231 26.06 21.54 -8.52
C ILE A 231 25.03 20.41 -8.42
N GLY A 232 25.30 19.29 -9.09
CA GLY A 232 24.45 18.09 -9.01
C GLY A 232 24.26 17.58 -7.58
N ASN A 233 25.35 17.45 -6.83
CA ASN A 233 25.30 17.05 -5.42
C ASN A 233 24.57 18.06 -4.53
N ALA A 234 24.68 19.37 -4.81
CA ALA A 234 23.91 20.39 -4.11
C ALA A 234 22.40 20.29 -4.37
N VAL A 235 21.99 19.94 -5.60
CA VAL A 235 20.58 19.69 -5.93
C VAL A 235 20.08 18.40 -5.25
N ILE A 236 20.89 17.34 -5.23
CA ILE A 236 20.57 16.07 -4.58
C ILE A 236 20.42 16.27 -3.06
N SER A 237 21.32 17.01 -2.43
CA SER A 237 21.24 17.31 -0.99
C SER A 237 20.03 18.18 -0.66
N ALA A 238 19.69 19.15 -1.51
CA ALA A 238 18.45 19.92 -1.37
C ALA A 238 17.20 19.02 -1.43
N LYS A 239 17.15 18.04 -2.36
CA LYS A 239 16.07 17.03 -2.39
C LYS A 239 16.02 16.20 -1.11
N GLY A 240 17.18 15.80 -0.58
CA GLY A 240 17.29 15.11 0.71
C GLY A 240 16.73 15.94 1.87
N VAL A 241 17.07 17.23 1.95
CA VAL A 241 16.56 18.17 2.97
C VAL A 241 15.03 18.33 2.87
N VAL A 242 14.47 18.41 1.67
CA VAL A 242 13.01 18.43 1.45
C VAL A 242 12.39 17.10 1.95
N GLY A 243 13.04 15.97 1.69
CA GLY A 243 12.63 14.67 2.21
C GLY A 243 12.59 14.63 3.74
N VAL A 244 13.65 15.09 4.40
CA VAL A 244 13.72 15.21 5.86
C VAL A 244 12.62 16.13 6.39
N ALA A 245 12.41 17.29 5.77
CA ALA A 245 11.36 18.22 6.20
C ALA A 245 9.96 17.61 6.09
N ARG A 246 9.69 16.85 5.01
CA ARG A 246 8.41 16.14 4.83
C ARG A 246 8.25 15.02 5.87
N MET A 247 9.28 14.22 6.08
CA MET A 247 9.28 13.18 7.10
C MET A 247 9.06 13.78 8.50
N ALA A 248 9.70 14.92 8.81
CA ALA A 248 9.51 15.63 10.06
C ALA A 248 8.06 16.13 10.21
N ALA A 249 7.49 16.73 9.17
CA ALA A 249 6.09 17.15 9.16
C ALA A 249 5.14 15.96 9.36
N ASP A 250 5.40 14.85 8.68
CA ASP A 250 4.59 13.62 8.77
C ASP A 250 4.69 12.98 10.17
N THR A 251 5.88 12.91 10.74
CA THR A 251 6.10 12.38 12.10
C THR A 251 5.52 13.27 13.19
N LEU A 252 5.53 14.60 13.03
CA LEU A 252 4.87 15.55 13.93
C LEU A 252 3.35 15.39 13.90
N ASP A 253 2.76 15.30 12.72
CA ASP A 253 1.33 15.07 12.52
C ASP A 253 0.89 13.74 13.18
N MET A 254 1.72 12.70 13.03
CA MET A 254 1.49 11.39 13.62
C MET A 254 2.01 11.24 15.07
N ALA A 255 2.48 12.31 15.72
CA ALA A 255 3.12 12.21 17.05
C ALA A 255 2.20 11.58 18.11
N GLY A 256 0.89 11.88 18.05
CA GLY A 256 -0.12 11.28 18.92
C GLY A 256 -0.33 9.77 18.71
N ALA A 257 0.10 9.23 17.58
CA ALA A 257 -0.09 7.83 17.22
C ALA A 257 0.90 6.87 17.91
N THR A 258 2.06 7.35 18.35
CA THR A 258 3.12 6.52 18.97
C THR A 258 2.64 5.68 20.17
N SER A 259 1.74 6.21 20.98
CA SER A 259 1.18 5.51 22.14
C SER A 259 -0.06 4.65 21.84
N SER A 260 -0.57 4.70 20.61
CA SER A 260 -1.89 4.16 20.26
C SER A 260 -1.95 2.65 20.29
N ARG A 261 -0.88 1.97 19.88
CA ARG A 261 -0.78 0.51 20.00
C ARG A 261 -1.02 0.05 21.43
N ARG A 262 -0.23 0.59 22.37
CA ARG A 262 -0.33 0.26 23.80
C ARG A 262 -1.69 0.64 24.40
N LYS A 263 -2.22 1.82 24.06
CA LYS A 263 -3.52 2.30 24.58
C LYS A 263 -4.69 1.47 24.06
N THR A 264 -4.71 1.15 22.77
CA THR A 264 -5.75 0.32 22.15
C THR A 264 -5.72 -1.08 22.74
N GLU A 265 -4.54 -1.71 22.84
CA GLU A 265 -4.41 -3.02 23.47
C GLU A 265 -4.86 -3.00 24.94
N ALA A 266 -4.49 -1.97 25.71
CA ALA A 266 -4.94 -1.84 27.10
C ALA A 266 -6.47 -1.70 27.24
N ALA A 267 -7.13 -1.08 26.25
CA ALA A 267 -8.58 -0.90 26.24
C ALA A 267 -9.34 -2.16 25.81
N VAL A 268 -8.80 -2.93 24.85
CA VAL A 268 -9.50 -4.06 24.22
C VAL A 268 -9.14 -5.41 24.86
N LYS A 269 -7.88 -5.64 25.26
CA LYS A 269 -7.43 -6.92 25.83
C LYS A 269 -8.19 -7.41 27.07
N PRO A 270 -8.75 -6.54 27.94
CA PRO A 270 -9.60 -7.00 29.05
C PRO A 270 -10.87 -7.74 28.58
N PHE A 271 -11.37 -7.44 27.39
CA PHE A 271 -12.54 -8.10 26.80
C PHE A 271 -12.15 -9.22 25.84
N ASP A 272 -11.03 -9.06 25.13
CA ASP A 272 -10.53 -10.01 24.14
C ASP A 272 -9.02 -10.25 24.32
N PRO A 273 -8.62 -11.28 25.07
CA PRO A 273 -7.21 -11.58 25.34
C PRO A 273 -6.38 -11.84 24.08
N ASP A 274 -7.01 -12.34 23.02
CA ASP A 274 -6.38 -12.70 21.74
C ASP A 274 -6.23 -11.50 20.79
N PHE A 275 -6.60 -10.29 21.25
CA PHE A 275 -6.55 -9.08 20.45
C PHE A 275 -5.11 -8.63 20.13
N SER A 276 -4.85 -8.39 18.85
CA SER A 276 -3.63 -7.79 18.33
C SER A 276 -3.95 -6.48 17.59
N PHE A 277 -3.24 -5.41 17.93
CA PHE A 277 -3.38 -4.11 17.28
C PHE A 277 -3.05 -4.18 15.79
N ASP A 278 -2.01 -4.92 15.40
CA ASP A 278 -1.51 -4.92 14.03
C ASP A 278 -2.48 -5.63 13.06
N ILE A 279 -3.17 -6.67 13.53
CA ILE A 279 -4.27 -7.30 12.79
C ILE A 279 -5.47 -6.38 12.71
N PHE A 280 -5.83 -5.76 13.84
CA PHE A 280 -6.96 -4.85 13.92
C PHE A 280 -6.79 -3.64 13.00
N GLU A 281 -5.60 -3.05 12.96
CA GLU A 281 -5.23 -1.97 12.05
C GLU A 281 -5.43 -2.39 10.59
N GLY A 282 -4.92 -3.56 10.19
CA GLY A 282 -5.13 -4.10 8.84
C GLY A 282 -6.61 -4.29 8.48
N LYS A 283 -7.43 -4.74 9.43
CA LYS A 283 -8.88 -4.88 9.26
C LYS A 283 -9.57 -3.53 9.06
N ILE A 284 -9.24 -2.54 9.89
CA ILE A 284 -9.81 -1.19 9.77
C ILE A 284 -9.47 -0.59 8.41
N LEU A 285 -8.21 -0.72 7.96
CA LEU A 285 -7.77 -0.20 6.67
C LEU A 285 -8.51 -0.87 5.50
N SER A 286 -8.67 -2.19 5.53
CA SER A 286 -9.44 -2.92 4.52
C SER A 286 -10.92 -2.49 4.54
N ALA A 287 -11.50 -2.29 5.72
CA ALA A 287 -12.87 -1.84 5.86
C ALA A 287 -13.07 -0.41 5.33
N ILE A 288 -12.19 0.54 5.68
CA ILE A 288 -12.23 1.91 5.16
C ILE A 288 -12.10 1.91 3.64
N ARG A 289 -11.13 1.19 3.07
CA ARG A 289 -10.97 1.08 1.60
C ARG A 289 -12.23 0.52 0.94
N THR A 290 -12.79 -0.54 1.51
CA THR A 290 -14.02 -1.17 1.00
C THR A 290 -15.20 -0.20 1.03
N ILE A 291 -15.43 0.50 2.15
CA ILE A 291 -16.53 1.46 2.29
C ILE A 291 -16.35 2.65 1.35
N ALA A 292 -15.11 3.14 1.21
CA ALA A 292 -14.83 4.30 0.39
C ALA A 292 -15.04 4.03 -1.10
N TYR A 293 -14.60 2.87 -1.59
CA TYR A 293 -14.71 2.50 -3.01
C TYR A 293 -16.06 1.89 -3.40
N SER A 294 -16.82 1.33 -2.45
CA SER A 294 -18.16 0.79 -2.72
C SER A 294 -19.12 1.88 -3.17
N ASP A 295 -19.85 1.63 -4.26
CA ASP A 295 -20.93 2.50 -4.74
C ASP A 295 -22.18 2.40 -3.84
N ASP A 296 -22.39 1.24 -3.20
CA ASP A 296 -23.53 0.97 -2.33
C ASP A 296 -23.08 0.74 -0.88
N ARG A 297 -22.97 1.84 -0.15
CA ARG A 297 -22.57 1.84 1.26
C ARG A 297 -23.70 1.41 2.19
N ALA A 298 -24.95 1.52 1.75
CA ALA A 298 -26.13 1.19 2.55
C ALA A 298 -26.30 -0.32 2.72
N HIS A 299 -25.88 -1.11 1.72
CA HIS A 299 -25.93 -2.58 1.77
C HIS A 299 -24.68 -3.23 2.36
N CYS A 300 -23.58 -2.46 2.50
CA CYS A 300 -22.35 -2.91 3.14
C CYS A 300 -22.55 -3.15 4.64
N SER A 301 -22.12 -4.30 5.15
CA SER A 301 -22.25 -4.63 6.58
C SER A 301 -21.14 -4.03 7.44
N LEU A 302 -20.01 -3.66 6.82
CA LEU A 302 -18.86 -3.02 7.47
C LEU A 302 -19.16 -1.60 7.93
N TYR A 303 -20.11 -0.93 7.29
CA TYR A 303 -20.62 0.35 7.72
C TYR A 303 -22.02 0.14 8.31
N ALA A 304 -22.28 0.70 9.48
CA ALA A 304 -23.60 0.73 10.12
C ALA A 304 -24.00 2.15 10.56
N GLY A 305 -23.26 3.16 10.10
CA GLY A 305 -23.54 4.56 10.37
C GLY A 305 -24.59 5.18 9.44
N SER A 306 -24.92 6.43 9.71
CA SER A 306 -25.86 7.26 8.95
C SER A 306 -25.24 8.59 8.52
N ASP A 307 -23.91 8.68 8.50
CA ASP A 307 -23.20 9.91 8.12
C ASP A 307 -23.29 10.15 6.61
N ASP A 308 -23.15 11.42 6.21
CA ASP A 308 -23.00 11.79 4.80
C ASP A 308 -21.57 11.49 4.32
N LEU A 309 -21.43 10.39 3.59
CA LEU A 309 -20.16 9.95 3.00
C LEU A 309 -20.00 10.37 1.53
N SER A 310 -20.79 11.33 1.04
CA SER A 310 -20.73 11.78 -0.37
C SER A 310 -19.34 12.27 -0.79
N TYR A 311 -18.54 12.77 0.16
CA TYR A 311 -17.16 13.17 -0.12
C TYR A 311 -16.29 11.99 -0.61
N MET A 312 -16.59 10.76 -0.21
CA MET A 312 -15.85 9.57 -0.65
C MET A 312 -16.17 9.17 -2.10
N ASP A 313 -17.22 9.71 -2.72
CA ASP A 313 -17.58 9.35 -4.09
C ASP A 313 -16.55 9.78 -5.13
N ASP A 314 -15.86 10.89 -4.84
CA ASP A 314 -14.77 11.40 -5.66
C ASP A 314 -13.42 10.79 -5.32
N LEU A 315 -13.34 9.95 -4.28
CA LEU A 315 -12.10 9.34 -3.85
C LEU A 315 -11.70 8.20 -4.80
N VAL A 316 -10.49 8.27 -5.33
CA VAL A 316 -9.94 7.30 -6.29
C VAL A 316 -8.69 6.59 -5.82
N SER A 317 -8.05 7.06 -4.74
CA SER A 317 -6.94 6.35 -4.11
C SER A 317 -6.81 6.76 -2.65
N ILE A 318 -6.63 5.78 -1.78
CA ILE A 318 -6.34 5.92 -0.35
C ILE A 318 -4.98 5.32 -0.05
N ARG A 319 -4.00 6.16 0.29
CA ARG A 319 -2.69 5.73 0.78
C ARG A 319 -2.63 5.86 2.29
N TYR A 320 -2.33 4.76 2.97
CA TYR A 320 -2.13 4.78 4.41
C TYR A 320 -0.73 5.32 4.73
N ARG A 321 -0.62 6.27 5.66
CA ARG A 321 0.66 6.87 6.07
C ARG A 321 1.37 6.08 7.16
N GLY A 322 0.80 4.94 7.58
CA GLY A 322 1.44 4.00 8.49
C GLY A 322 1.28 4.33 9.98
N ALA A 323 0.31 5.17 10.34
CA ALA A 323 -0.08 5.38 11.73
C ALA A 323 -1.59 5.51 11.92
N CYS A 324 -2.08 5.00 13.06
CA CYS A 324 -3.42 5.24 13.59
C CYS A 324 -3.31 5.81 15.00
N ARG A 325 -4.03 6.89 15.30
CA ARG A 325 -4.14 7.46 16.64
C ARG A 325 -5.36 6.89 17.36
N PHE A 326 -5.14 6.40 18.58
CA PHE A 326 -6.23 6.06 19.50
C PHE A 326 -6.78 7.34 20.13
N ASP A 327 -8.06 7.62 19.93
CA ASP A 327 -8.70 8.81 20.48
C ASP A 327 -9.40 8.49 21.81
N ASN A 328 -10.28 7.50 21.81
CA ASN A 328 -11.02 7.09 23.00
C ASN A 328 -11.57 5.65 22.88
N ALA A 329 -11.86 5.01 24.01
CA ALA A 329 -12.66 3.80 24.05
C ALA A 329 -13.66 3.86 25.21
N GLY A 330 -14.85 3.28 25.00
CA GLY A 330 -15.90 3.25 26.00
C GLY A 330 -16.85 2.09 25.80
N LEU A 331 -17.66 1.79 26.81
CA LEU A 331 -18.75 0.83 26.73
C LEU A 331 -20.07 1.56 26.54
N ALA A 332 -20.81 1.20 25.50
CA ALA A 332 -22.19 1.60 25.30
C ALA A 332 -23.07 0.35 25.43
N GLY A 333 -23.51 0.07 26.66
CA GLY A 333 -24.24 -1.15 26.99
C GLY A 333 -23.39 -2.40 26.77
N ASP A 334 -23.83 -3.28 25.88
CA ASP A 334 -23.12 -4.53 25.54
C ASP A 334 -22.08 -4.37 24.42
N PHE A 335 -21.89 -3.15 23.91
CA PHE A 335 -20.98 -2.87 22.82
C PHE A 335 -19.78 -2.05 23.29
N LEU A 336 -18.58 -2.52 22.93
CA LEU A 336 -17.33 -1.79 23.03
C LEU A 336 -17.21 -0.84 21.86
N GLN A 337 -17.02 0.45 22.15
CA GLN A 337 -16.80 1.50 21.17
C GLN A 337 -15.35 1.95 21.22
N VAL A 338 -14.70 2.05 20.06
CA VAL A 338 -13.33 2.51 19.91
C VAL A 338 -13.29 3.58 18.84
N ALA A 339 -12.87 4.78 19.21
CA ALA A 339 -12.65 5.91 18.31
C ALA A 339 -11.16 6.00 17.95
N MET A 340 -10.88 6.07 16.65
CA MET A 340 -9.51 6.18 16.13
C MET A 340 -9.43 7.17 15.00
N THR A 341 -8.28 7.82 14.87
CA THR A 341 -7.94 8.67 13.73
C THR A 341 -6.92 7.94 12.86
N VAL A 342 -7.26 7.65 11.61
CA VAL A 342 -6.38 7.00 10.63
C VAL A 342 -5.73 8.05 9.75
N PHE A 343 -4.40 8.05 9.66
CA PHE A 343 -3.66 9.04 8.87
C PHE A 343 -3.52 8.60 7.41
N LEU A 344 -4.10 9.39 6.49
CA LEU A 344 -4.21 9.03 5.09
C LEU A 344 -3.66 10.12 4.17
N ASP A 345 -3.33 9.71 2.95
CA ASP A 345 -2.99 10.57 1.82
C ASP A 345 -3.87 10.16 0.65
N ASN A 346 -4.87 11.00 0.39
CA ASN A 346 -6.03 10.69 -0.41
C ASN A 346 -5.97 11.42 -1.74
N VAL A 347 -6.39 10.76 -2.81
CA VAL A 347 -6.52 11.36 -4.13
C VAL A 347 -7.98 11.37 -4.54
N TYR A 348 -8.45 12.57 -4.87
CA TYR A 348 -9.78 12.82 -5.39
C TYR A 348 -9.72 13.04 -6.91
N TYR A 349 -10.74 12.55 -7.61
CA TYR A 349 -10.95 12.83 -9.02
C TYR A 349 -12.36 13.35 -9.25
N SER A 350 -12.44 14.62 -9.62
CA SER A 350 -13.68 15.33 -9.91
C SER A 350 -13.45 16.25 -11.10
N ASN A 351 -14.39 16.27 -12.05
CA ASN A 351 -14.38 17.15 -13.23
C ASN A 351 -13.07 17.13 -14.05
N GLY A 352 -12.43 15.96 -14.21
CA GLY A 352 -11.20 15.84 -15.01
C GLY A 352 -9.93 16.38 -14.32
N GLN A 353 -9.97 16.60 -13.01
CA GLN A 353 -8.83 17.05 -12.22
C GLN A 353 -8.56 16.09 -11.07
N PHE A 354 -7.27 15.82 -10.84
CA PHE A 354 -6.81 15.07 -9.68
C PHE A 354 -6.39 16.03 -8.56
N LEU A 355 -6.87 15.77 -7.35
CA LEU A 355 -6.54 16.54 -6.16
C LEU A 355 -6.03 15.62 -5.06
N ARG A 356 -4.73 15.72 -4.75
CA ARG A 356 -4.09 15.03 -3.62
C ARG A 356 -4.28 15.85 -2.35
N ARG A 357 -4.79 15.24 -1.28
CA ARG A 357 -4.94 15.85 0.04
C ARG A 357 -4.47 14.90 1.12
N LYS A 358 -3.60 15.41 2.01
CA LYS A 358 -3.33 14.77 3.29
C LYS A 358 -4.49 15.09 4.22
N GLU A 359 -5.27 14.08 4.57
CA GLU A 359 -6.42 14.22 5.46
C GLU A 359 -6.58 12.94 6.27
N ASN A 360 -7.19 13.07 7.44
CA ASN A 360 -7.29 11.98 8.38
C ASN A 360 -8.75 11.57 8.55
N PHE A 361 -9.03 10.27 8.63
CA PHE A 361 -10.38 9.77 8.89
C PHE A 361 -10.51 9.40 10.35
N GLN A 362 -11.41 10.08 11.06
CA GLN A 362 -11.84 9.67 12.37
C GLN A 362 -12.92 8.62 12.22
N VAL A 363 -12.64 7.41 12.67
CA VAL A 363 -13.52 6.25 12.62
C VAL A 363 -14.00 5.88 14.01
N LEU A 364 -15.30 5.66 14.14
CA LEU A 364 -15.92 5.09 15.34
C LEU A 364 -16.27 3.64 15.05
N LEU A 365 -15.63 2.74 15.78
CA LEU A 365 -15.76 1.30 15.65
C LEU A 365 -16.57 0.76 16.81
N VAL A 366 -17.44 -0.21 16.50
CA VAL A 366 -18.28 -0.87 17.49
C VAL A 366 -18.16 -2.37 17.34
N ARG A 367 -18.07 -3.06 18.48
CA ARG A 367 -18.07 -4.52 18.56
C ARG A 367 -18.74 -4.98 19.85
N HIS A 368 -19.47 -6.08 19.79
CA HIS A 368 -20.09 -6.67 20.98
C HIS A 368 -19.02 -7.18 21.97
N LYS A 369 -19.20 -6.92 23.26
CA LYS A 369 -18.21 -7.25 24.32
C LYS A 369 -17.89 -8.75 24.43
N ALA A 370 -18.85 -9.61 24.07
CA ALA A 370 -18.67 -11.06 24.13
C ALA A 370 -18.12 -11.64 22.82
N ALA A 371 -18.02 -10.84 21.75
CA ALA A 371 -17.40 -11.28 20.52
C ALA A 371 -15.90 -11.48 20.80
N ARG A 372 -15.34 -12.62 20.38
CA ARG A 372 -13.90 -12.89 20.44
C ARG A 372 -13.30 -12.78 19.06
N THR A 373 -12.06 -12.31 18.96
CA THR A 373 -11.39 -12.27 17.65
C THR A 373 -11.22 -13.74 17.22
N PRO A 374 -11.82 -14.16 16.10
CA PRO A 374 -11.68 -15.54 15.67
C PRO A 374 -10.21 -15.81 15.37
N VAL A 375 -9.69 -16.80 16.08
CA VAL A 375 -8.30 -17.29 16.03
C VAL A 375 -7.94 -17.89 14.66
N VAL A 376 -8.95 -18.20 13.85
CA VAL A 376 -8.83 -18.74 12.49
C VAL A 376 -9.41 -17.70 11.53
N PHE A 377 -8.53 -16.91 10.90
CA PHE A 377 -8.98 -16.00 9.86
C PHE A 377 -9.37 -16.82 8.62
N SER A 378 -10.65 -16.73 8.31
CA SER A 378 -11.32 -17.30 7.15
C SER A 378 -12.38 -16.26 6.84
N ALA A 379 -12.56 -15.91 5.58
CA ALA A 379 -13.58 -14.95 5.17
C ALA A 379 -14.89 -15.21 5.91
N TYR A 380 -15.55 -14.12 6.32
CA TYR A 380 -16.77 -14.13 7.11
C TYR A 380 -17.94 -14.75 6.34
N SER A 381 -17.88 -16.05 6.11
CA SER A 381 -18.98 -16.86 5.67
C SER A 381 -19.80 -17.14 6.91
N VAL A 382 -20.79 -16.29 7.16
CA VAL A 382 -21.67 -16.49 8.30
C VAL A 382 -22.82 -17.35 7.82
N ASN A 383 -23.05 -18.44 8.55
CA ASN A 383 -24.26 -19.22 8.33
C ASN A 383 -25.44 -18.37 8.79
N CYS A 384 -26.37 -18.11 7.88
CA CYS A 384 -27.59 -17.44 8.26
C CYS A 384 -28.31 -18.27 9.32
N SER A 385 -28.56 -17.68 10.50
CA SER A 385 -29.27 -18.36 11.60
C SER A 385 -30.68 -18.83 11.22
N LYS A 386 -31.27 -18.25 10.17
CA LYS A 386 -32.64 -18.54 9.74
C LYS A 386 -32.74 -19.62 8.66
N CYS A 387 -31.91 -19.54 7.61
CA CYS A 387 -31.98 -20.49 6.49
C CYS A 387 -30.80 -21.45 6.40
N GLY A 388 -29.79 -21.32 7.27
CA GLY A 388 -28.54 -22.08 7.19
C GLY A 388 -27.67 -21.75 5.98
N GLY A 389 -28.11 -20.86 5.09
CA GLY A 389 -27.40 -20.45 3.89
C GLY A 389 -26.11 -19.71 4.24
N THR A 390 -25.02 -20.08 3.58
CA THR A 390 -23.70 -19.48 3.75
C THR A 390 -23.50 -18.35 2.75
N PHE A 391 -23.20 -17.15 3.21
CA PHE A 391 -22.99 -15.98 2.36
C PHE A 391 -21.84 -15.12 2.88
N ASP A 392 -21.30 -14.28 1.99
CA ASP A 392 -20.26 -13.32 2.34
C ASP A 392 -20.88 -12.18 3.15
N SER A 393 -20.59 -12.17 4.44
CA SER A 393 -21.23 -11.24 5.36
C SER A 393 -20.61 -9.85 5.36
N ILE A 394 -19.54 -9.58 4.59
CA ILE A 394 -18.93 -8.24 4.44
C ILE A 394 -19.77 -7.32 3.54
N LEU A 395 -20.31 -7.89 2.47
CA LEU A 395 -20.92 -7.12 1.38
C LEU A 395 -22.43 -6.94 1.49
N SER A 396 -23.10 -7.76 2.31
CA SER A 396 -24.56 -7.78 2.34
C SER A 396 -25.05 -7.83 3.77
N ARG A 397 -25.73 -6.75 4.18
CA ARG A 397 -26.50 -6.68 5.44
C ARG A 397 -27.68 -7.66 5.47
N GLN A 398 -28.02 -8.27 4.35
CA GLN A 398 -29.10 -9.25 4.23
C GLN A 398 -28.59 -10.55 3.66
N CYS A 399 -29.11 -11.66 4.17
CA CYS A 399 -28.86 -12.96 3.58
C CYS A 399 -29.48 -13.02 2.18
N PRO A 400 -28.70 -13.28 1.10
CA PRO A 400 -29.21 -13.30 -0.27
C PRO A 400 -30.24 -14.42 -0.51
N PHE A 401 -30.28 -15.43 0.37
CA PHE A 401 -31.20 -16.57 0.24
C PHE A 401 -32.54 -16.36 0.95
N CYS A 402 -32.59 -15.62 2.05
CA CYS A 402 -33.80 -15.49 2.88
C CYS A 402 -34.16 -14.06 3.29
N GLY A 403 -33.37 -13.07 2.90
CA GLY A 403 -33.57 -11.66 3.23
C GLY A 403 -33.39 -11.31 4.72
N ASN A 404 -32.90 -12.26 5.55
CA ASN A 404 -32.72 -11.99 6.98
C ASN A 404 -31.61 -10.96 7.21
N ASN A 405 -31.88 -9.96 8.05
CA ASN A 405 -30.89 -8.96 8.43
C ASN A 405 -29.77 -9.60 9.25
N PHE A 406 -28.54 -9.29 8.86
CA PHE A 406 -27.31 -9.75 9.49
C PHE A 406 -26.54 -8.54 10.04
N VAL A 407 -26.21 -8.59 11.33
CA VAL A 407 -25.52 -7.52 12.05
C VAL A 407 -24.11 -7.98 12.37
N LEU A 408 -23.12 -7.43 11.65
CA LEU A 408 -21.71 -7.79 11.76
C LEU A 408 -21.11 -7.43 13.13
N SER A 409 -21.62 -6.38 13.79
CA SER A 409 -21.11 -5.87 15.08
C SER A 409 -21.17 -6.88 16.23
N ASN A 410 -21.97 -7.94 16.09
CA ASN A 410 -22.07 -9.03 17.04
C ASN A 410 -20.92 -10.04 16.94
N LEU A 411 -20.21 -10.08 15.81
CA LEU A 411 -19.12 -11.02 15.55
C LEU A 411 -17.77 -10.33 15.38
N ASP A 412 -17.72 -9.17 14.72
CA ASP A 412 -16.48 -8.42 14.52
C ASP A 412 -16.73 -6.90 14.51
N TRP A 413 -15.66 -6.14 14.34
CA TRP A 413 -15.66 -4.69 14.29
C TRP A 413 -16.48 -4.16 13.12
N THR A 414 -17.40 -3.25 13.41
CA THR A 414 -18.19 -2.53 12.41
C THR A 414 -17.98 -1.03 12.59
N ILE A 415 -17.84 -0.29 11.49
CA ILE A 415 -17.70 1.16 11.51
C ILE A 415 -19.10 1.79 11.59
N VAL A 416 -19.37 2.54 12.64
CA VAL A 416 -20.65 3.24 12.85
C VAL A 416 -20.56 4.74 12.61
N GLY A 417 -19.34 5.27 12.52
CA GLY A 417 -19.10 6.69 12.25
C GLY A 417 -17.83 6.89 11.46
N ILE A 418 -17.86 7.71 10.41
CA ILE A 418 -16.66 8.16 9.70
C ILE A 418 -16.74 9.64 9.43
N ASN A 419 -15.76 10.38 9.96
CA ASN A 419 -15.64 11.82 9.74
C ASN A 419 -14.27 12.17 9.19
N ARG A 420 -14.23 13.11 8.24
CA ARG A 420 -12.98 13.73 7.79
C ARG A 420 -12.49 14.74 8.82
N THR A 421 -11.19 14.72 9.09
CA THR A 421 -10.51 15.66 9.98
C THR A 421 -9.31 16.26 9.25
N HIS A 422 -9.09 17.56 9.46
CA HIS A 422 -8.04 18.35 8.81
C HIS A 422 -6.82 18.52 9.69
#